data_AF-A0A5K3ENP2-F1
#
_entry.id   AF-A0A5K3ENP2-F1
#
_cell.length_a   1.000
_cell.length_b   1.000
_cell.length_c   1.000
_cell.angle_alpha   90.00
_cell.angle_beta   90.00
_cell.angle_gamma   90.00
#
_symmetry.space_group_name_H-M   'P 1'
#
loop_
_entity.id
_entity.type
_entity.pdbx_description
1 polymer ?
#
loop_
_entity_poly.entity_id
_entity_poly.type
_entity_poly.pdbx_seq_one_letter_code
_entity_poly.pdbx_strand_id
1 'polypeptide(L)'
;MKPAHRLSNVKTALDFLNTRKIKLVNVNPLDIVDGRPKIVLGLIWTIILYFQIEEQEEMLLELLGLSKSTGQSKITAKQALTTWVQNAFSQRITRYRQFNLHINDFGPSWRDGVAFNAIVHSIDPNLVDMKDLERKSNRENLSMAFTVAEEKLGIPKILDPEDVDVDKPDEKSIMTYVAQFYKAYPETGKPKALTANEREQKQFTDFLDTLQIAESQ
;
A
#
# COMPACT_ATOMS: atom_id res chain seq x y z
N MET A 1 -21.57 1.32 -31.78
CA MET A 1 -22.42 1.95 -30.75
C MET A 1 -22.54 3.45 -31.04
N LYS A 2 -23.73 4.05 -31.03
CA LYS A 2 -23.90 5.50 -31.32
C LYS A 2 -23.24 6.35 -30.22
N PRO A 3 -22.67 7.54 -30.53
CA PRO A 3 -22.03 8.41 -29.53
C PRO A 3 -22.94 8.74 -28.34
N ALA A 4 -24.23 8.98 -28.58
CA ALA A 4 -25.22 9.24 -27.54
C ALA A 4 -25.38 8.06 -26.56
N HIS A 5 -25.30 6.82 -27.04
CA HIS A 5 -25.40 5.65 -26.16
C HIS A 5 -24.14 5.52 -25.28
N ARG A 6 -22.94 5.78 -25.84
CA ARG A 6 -21.69 5.76 -25.06
C ARG A 6 -21.74 6.80 -23.93
N LEU A 7 -22.21 8.01 -24.25
CA LEU A 7 -22.39 9.07 -23.27
C LEU A 7 -23.39 8.70 -22.18
N SER A 8 -24.52 8.08 -22.55
CA SER A 8 -25.51 7.60 -21.58
C SER A 8 -24.90 6.57 -20.63
N ASN A 9 -24.17 5.58 -21.15
CA ASN A 9 -23.54 4.54 -20.33
C ASN A 9 -22.50 5.13 -19.36
N VAL A 10 -21.66 6.05 -19.83
CA VAL A 10 -20.68 6.73 -18.97
C VAL A 10 -21.39 7.52 -17.87
N LYS A 11 -22.45 8.27 -18.19
CA LYS A 11 -23.21 9.01 -17.17
C LYS A 11 -23.77 8.07 -16.10
N THR A 12 -24.40 6.96 -16.49
CA THR A 12 -24.90 5.97 -15.54
C THR A 12 -23.81 5.45 -14.60
N ALA A 13 -22.61 5.16 -15.13
CA ALA A 13 -21.48 4.74 -14.30
C ALA A 13 -21.02 5.84 -13.33
N LEU A 14 -20.91 7.09 -13.78
CA LEU A 14 -20.51 8.22 -12.94
C LEU A 14 -21.57 8.54 -11.87
N ASP A 15 -22.85 8.43 -12.20
CA ASP A 15 -23.96 8.59 -11.25
C ASP A 15 -23.88 7.53 -10.15
N PHE A 16 -23.57 6.27 -10.49
CA PHE A 16 -23.34 5.23 -9.49
C PHE A 16 -22.19 5.60 -8.54
N LEU A 17 -21.05 6.09 -9.05
CA LEU A 17 -19.94 6.52 -8.20
C LEU A 17 -20.34 7.68 -7.27
N ASN A 18 -21.16 8.62 -7.75
CA ASN A 18 -21.71 9.69 -6.93
C ASN A 18 -22.64 9.16 -5.82
N THR A 19 -23.44 8.12 -6.08
CA THR A 19 -24.28 7.51 -5.03
C THR A 19 -23.45 6.88 -3.89
N ARG A 20 -22.23 6.42 -4.21
CA ARG A 20 -21.22 5.94 -3.24
C ARG A 20 -20.44 7.08 -2.56
N LYS A 21 -20.81 8.35 -2.81
CA LYS A 21 -20.15 9.56 -2.30
C LYS A 21 -18.68 9.71 -2.72
N ILE A 22 -18.30 9.13 -3.86
CA ILE A 22 -16.96 9.24 -4.43
C ILE A 22 -16.81 10.62 -5.10
N LYS A 23 -15.74 11.35 -4.80
CA LYS A 23 -15.50 12.68 -5.39
C LYS A 23 -14.90 12.57 -6.78
N LEU A 24 -15.67 12.95 -7.80
CA LEU A 24 -15.26 12.95 -9.20
C LEU A 24 -14.69 14.32 -9.63
N VAL A 25 -13.49 14.66 -9.15
CA VAL A 25 -12.83 15.93 -9.47
C VAL A 25 -12.34 15.95 -10.92
N ASN A 26 -12.75 16.94 -11.70
CA ASN A 26 -12.36 17.13 -13.11
C ASN A 26 -12.71 15.96 -14.04
N VAL A 27 -13.80 15.23 -13.77
CA VAL A 27 -14.29 14.15 -14.63
C VAL A 27 -15.54 14.63 -15.39
N ASN A 28 -15.41 14.91 -16.68
CA ASN A 28 -16.53 15.18 -17.57
C ASN A 28 -16.86 13.91 -18.40
N PRO A 29 -18.13 13.46 -18.47
CA PRO A 29 -18.51 12.28 -19.24
C PRO A 29 -18.06 12.29 -20.70
N LEU A 30 -18.07 13.46 -21.36
CA LEU A 30 -17.62 13.57 -22.76
C LEU A 30 -16.14 13.21 -22.91
N ASP A 31 -15.33 13.58 -21.93
CA ASP A 31 -13.88 13.37 -21.94
C ASP A 31 -13.51 11.90 -21.83
N ILE A 32 -14.36 11.15 -21.13
CA ILE A 32 -14.28 9.70 -21.03
C ILE A 32 -14.71 9.05 -22.36
N VAL A 33 -15.81 9.51 -22.96
CA VAL A 33 -16.29 9.00 -24.26
C VAL A 33 -15.26 9.25 -25.37
N ASP A 34 -14.60 10.41 -25.33
CA ASP A 34 -13.55 10.80 -26.27
C ASP A 34 -12.19 10.17 -25.95
N GLY A 35 -12.08 9.43 -24.83
CA GLY A 35 -10.89 8.68 -24.47
C GLY A 35 -9.71 9.53 -24.05
N ARG A 36 -9.94 10.70 -23.43
CA ARG A 36 -8.87 11.60 -22.97
C ARG A 36 -8.01 10.90 -21.90
N PRO A 37 -6.76 10.50 -22.20
CA PRO A 37 -6.05 9.49 -21.39
C PRO A 37 -5.87 9.89 -19.93
N LYS A 38 -5.47 11.14 -19.66
CA LYS A 38 -5.28 11.65 -18.29
C LYS A 38 -6.56 11.57 -17.44
N ILE A 39 -7.71 11.83 -18.04
CA ILE A 39 -9.00 11.85 -17.34
C ILE A 39 -9.50 10.42 -17.12
N VAL A 40 -9.35 9.56 -18.13
CA VAL A 40 -9.68 8.13 -18.03
C VAL A 40 -8.82 7.47 -16.94
N LEU A 41 -7.50 7.64 -16.96
CA LEU A 41 -6.60 7.09 -15.94
C LEU A 41 -6.90 7.67 -14.55
N GLY A 42 -7.21 8.97 -14.47
CA GLY A 42 -7.64 9.59 -13.22
C GLY A 42 -8.93 8.96 -12.66
N LEU A 43 -9.91 8.69 -13.51
CA LEU A 43 -11.16 8.03 -13.12
C LEU A 43 -10.93 6.58 -12.68
N ILE A 44 -10.13 5.81 -13.43
CA ILE A 44 -9.79 4.43 -13.07
C ILE A 44 -9.07 4.39 -11.72
N TRP A 45 -8.11 5.30 -11.49
CA TRP A 45 -7.46 5.42 -10.19
C TRP A 45 -8.46 5.73 -9.07
N THR A 46 -9.39 6.67 -9.27
CA THR A 46 -10.41 6.99 -8.26
C THR A 46 -11.27 5.76 -7.92
N ILE A 47 -11.60 4.94 -8.91
CA ILE A 47 -12.34 3.68 -8.70
C ILE A 47 -11.49 2.67 -7.91
N ILE A 48 -10.22 2.47 -8.28
CA ILE A 48 -9.30 1.57 -7.58
C ILE A 48 -9.10 2.03 -6.14
N LEU A 49 -8.74 3.31 -5.95
CA LEU A 49 -8.53 3.92 -4.65
C LEU A 49 -9.73 3.68 -3.74
N TYR A 50 -10.95 3.92 -4.25
CA TYR A 50 -12.14 3.74 -3.44
C TYR A 50 -12.42 2.26 -3.13
N PHE A 51 -12.59 1.40 -4.14
CA PHE A 51 -13.08 0.04 -3.91
C PHE A 51 -12.01 -0.95 -3.41
N GLN A 52 -10.74 -0.69 -3.68
CA GLN A 52 -9.66 -1.59 -3.27
C GLN A 52 -8.93 -1.12 -2.02
N ILE A 53 -8.95 0.19 -1.71
CA ILE A 53 -8.13 0.74 -0.63
C ILE A 53 -8.99 1.46 0.42
N GLU A 54 -9.84 2.41 0.04
CA GLU A 54 -10.63 3.22 1.00
C GLU A 54 -11.86 2.48 1.55
N GLU A 55 -12.56 1.66 0.76
CA GLU A 55 -13.69 0.85 1.24
C GLU A 55 -13.22 -0.16 2.30
N GLN A 56 -11.96 -0.57 2.22
CA GLN A 56 -11.29 -1.44 3.19
C GLN A 56 -10.55 -0.67 4.30
N GLU A 57 -10.58 0.67 4.27
CA GLU A 57 -9.90 1.55 5.24
C GLU A 57 -10.45 1.33 6.65
N GLU A 58 -11.75 1.07 6.82
CA GLU A 58 -12.32 0.82 8.15
C GLU A 58 -11.73 -0.44 8.80
N MET A 59 -11.60 -1.52 8.02
CA MET A 59 -10.92 -2.74 8.46
C MET A 59 -9.44 -2.48 8.72
N LEU A 60 -8.77 -1.67 7.90
CA LEU A 60 -7.35 -1.34 8.05
C LEU A 60 -7.09 -0.51 9.32
N LEU A 61 -7.95 0.48 9.58
CA LEU A 61 -7.89 1.32 10.78
C LEU A 61 -8.17 0.52 12.05
N GLU A 62 -9.18 -0.36 12.02
CA GLU A 62 -9.47 -1.28 13.13
C GLU A 62 -8.29 -2.23 13.39
N LEU A 63 -7.75 -2.82 12.33
CA LEU A 63 -6.62 -3.76 12.39
C LEU A 63 -5.35 -3.12 12.96
N LEU A 64 -5.13 -1.84 12.68
CA LEU A 64 -3.99 -1.08 13.18
C LEU A 64 -4.25 -0.42 14.54
N GLY A 65 -5.46 -0.55 15.11
CA GLY A 65 -5.85 0.10 16.36
C GLY A 65 -5.90 1.63 16.28
N LEU A 66 -6.07 2.17 15.06
CA LEU A 66 -6.10 3.60 14.79
C LEU A 66 -7.56 4.07 14.83
N SER A 67 -7.96 4.75 15.92
CA SER A 67 -9.32 5.29 16.02
C SER A 67 -9.51 6.51 15.11
N LYS A 68 -10.69 6.65 14.50
CA LYS A 68 -11.14 7.91 13.89
C LYS A 68 -11.36 8.92 15.04
N SER A 69 -10.28 9.52 15.56
CA SER A 69 -10.41 10.59 16.54
C SER A 69 -11.09 11.78 15.85
N THR A 70 -12.22 12.21 16.40
CA THR A 70 -12.96 13.41 15.98
C THR A 70 -12.10 14.64 16.25
N GLY A 71 -11.21 14.98 15.32
CA GLY A 71 -10.38 16.18 15.39
C GLY A 71 -8.98 16.07 14.78
N GLN A 72 -8.44 14.87 14.52
CA GLN A 72 -7.16 14.71 13.81
C GLN A 72 -7.39 14.38 12.33
N SER A 73 -6.41 14.76 11.50
CA SER A 73 -6.42 14.57 10.04
C SER A 73 -6.83 13.14 9.67
N LYS A 74 -7.86 12.99 8.83
CA LYS A 74 -8.28 11.71 8.28
C LYS A 74 -7.03 10.97 7.75
N ILE A 75 -6.71 9.81 8.33
CA ILE A 75 -5.61 8.97 7.85
C ILE A 75 -5.93 8.61 6.40
N THR A 76 -5.00 8.89 5.50
CA THR A 76 -5.19 8.57 4.08
C THR A 76 -4.98 7.08 3.85
N ALA A 77 -5.64 6.52 2.84
CA ALA A 77 -5.38 5.18 2.33
C ALA A 77 -3.88 4.87 2.15
N LYS A 78 -3.13 5.86 1.65
CA LYS A 78 -1.66 5.80 1.53
C LYS A 78 -0.99 5.58 2.89
N GLN A 79 -1.26 6.44 3.86
CA GLN A 79 -0.66 6.33 5.20
C GLN A 79 -1.00 5.00 5.86
N ALA A 80 -2.22 4.52 5.69
CA ALA A 80 -2.67 3.26 6.27
C ALA A 80 -1.90 2.07 5.64
N LEU A 81 -1.74 2.04 4.31
CA LEU A 81 -0.89 1.04 3.64
C LEU A 81 0.58 1.15 4.04
N THR A 82 1.12 2.37 4.15
CA THR A 82 2.50 2.58 4.62
C THR A 82 2.70 1.98 6.01
N THR A 83 1.79 2.25 6.95
CA THR A 83 1.85 1.68 8.31
C THR A 83 1.77 0.15 8.27
N TRP A 84 0.90 -0.42 7.42
CA TRP A 84 0.81 -1.88 7.26
C TRP A 84 2.13 -2.50 6.79
N VAL A 85 2.78 -1.89 5.78
CA VAL A 85 4.10 -2.33 5.27
C VAL A 85 5.17 -2.23 6.36
N GLN A 86 5.22 -1.10 7.07
CA GLN A 86 6.19 -0.87 8.14
C GLN A 86 6.03 -1.89 9.29
N ASN A 87 4.78 -2.21 9.66
CA ASN A 87 4.50 -3.25 10.64
C ASN A 87 4.91 -4.64 10.17
N ALA A 88 4.62 -4.97 8.90
CA ALA A 88 5.02 -6.24 8.30
C ALA A 88 6.54 -6.45 8.37
N PHE A 89 7.34 -5.40 8.18
CA PHE A 89 8.80 -5.48 8.18
C PHE A 89 9.39 -5.49 9.58
N SER A 90 8.88 -4.62 10.45
CA SER A 90 9.39 -4.46 11.83
C SER A 90 9.31 -5.76 12.63
N GLN A 91 8.31 -6.60 12.36
CA GLN A 91 8.06 -7.81 13.13
C GLN A 91 8.82 -9.04 12.63
N ARG A 92 9.01 -9.17 11.31
CA ARG A 92 9.42 -10.45 10.69
C ARG A 92 10.76 -10.37 9.98
N ILE A 93 11.32 -9.18 9.82
CA ILE A 93 12.54 -8.92 9.02
C ILE A 93 13.63 -8.23 9.86
N THR A 94 13.46 -8.12 11.18
CA THR A 94 14.42 -7.46 12.11
C THR A 94 15.84 -8.01 12.08
N ARG A 95 16.03 -9.24 11.58
CA ARG A 95 17.33 -9.90 11.38
C ARG A 95 18.07 -9.46 10.12
N TYR A 96 17.43 -8.73 9.21
CA TYR A 96 18.02 -8.27 7.95
C TYR A 96 18.18 -6.74 7.93
N ARG A 97 18.83 -6.20 8.96
CA ARG A 97 19.02 -4.74 9.13
C ARG A 97 19.80 -4.08 7.98
N GLN A 98 20.57 -4.86 7.23
CA GLN A 98 21.37 -4.37 6.10
C GLN A 98 20.52 -3.83 4.94
N PHE A 99 19.26 -4.24 4.82
CA PHE A 99 18.36 -3.77 3.76
C PHE A 99 17.67 -2.43 4.04
N ASN A 100 17.95 -1.78 5.18
CA ASN A 100 17.38 -0.47 5.58
C ASN A 100 15.91 -0.28 5.15
N LEU A 101 15.03 -1.19 5.58
CA LEU A 101 13.63 -1.31 5.13
C LEU A 101 12.69 -0.24 5.70
N HIS A 102 13.16 0.99 5.79
CA HIS A 102 12.40 2.12 6.29
C HIS A 102 11.61 2.78 5.14
N ILE A 103 10.54 2.11 4.70
CA ILE A 103 9.72 2.54 3.57
C ILE A 103 8.76 3.67 3.98
N ASN A 104 8.87 4.82 3.32
CA ASN A 104 8.00 5.99 3.52
C ASN A 104 7.35 6.49 2.22
N ASP A 105 7.50 5.74 1.13
CA ASP A 105 6.96 6.05 -0.20
C ASP A 105 6.44 4.79 -0.88
N PHE A 106 5.76 4.97 -2.01
CA PHE A 106 5.40 3.90 -2.95
C PHE A 106 6.08 4.14 -4.30
N GLY A 107 7.37 4.53 -4.30
CA GLY A 107 8.12 4.88 -5.50
C GLY A 107 9.57 4.36 -5.42
N PRO A 108 10.61 5.24 -5.35
CA PRO A 108 12.01 4.81 -5.43
C PRO A 108 12.43 3.71 -4.45
N SER A 109 11.86 3.64 -3.25
CA SER A 109 12.22 2.61 -2.25
C SER A 109 11.76 1.20 -2.62
N TRP A 110 11.01 1.05 -3.72
CA TRP A 110 10.52 -0.23 -4.24
C TRP A 110 11.27 -0.70 -5.49
N ARG A 111 12.11 0.17 -6.07
CA ARG A 111 12.77 -0.03 -7.36
C ARG A 111 13.69 -1.25 -7.36
N ASP A 112 14.39 -1.50 -6.26
CA ASP A 112 15.35 -2.60 -6.14
C ASP A 112 14.70 -3.99 -5.94
N GLY A 113 13.37 -4.03 -5.80
CA GLY A 113 12.60 -5.24 -5.54
C GLY A 113 12.73 -5.80 -4.13
N VAL A 114 13.56 -5.22 -3.26
CA VAL A 114 13.78 -5.74 -1.91
C VAL A 114 12.53 -5.59 -1.06
N ALA A 115 11.83 -4.45 -1.17
CA ALA A 115 10.57 -4.21 -0.45
C ALA A 115 9.47 -5.23 -0.81
N PHE A 116 9.35 -5.62 -2.08
CA PHE A 116 8.37 -6.64 -2.49
C PHE A 116 8.73 -8.02 -1.94
N ASN A 117 10.00 -8.42 -2.06
CA ASN A 117 10.49 -9.67 -1.50
C ASN A 117 10.35 -9.72 0.04
N ALA A 118 10.55 -8.58 0.69
CA ALA A 118 10.32 -8.43 2.12
C ALA A 118 8.85 -8.70 2.50
N ILE A 119 7.88 -8.20 1.73
CA ILE A 119 6.46 -8.52 1.98
C ILE A 119 6.20 -10.02 1.85
N VAL A 120 6.71 -10.64 0.79
CA VAL A 120 6.58 -12.09 0.56
C VAL A 120 7.19 -12.87 1.73
N HIS A 121 8.41 -12.52 2.16
CA HIS A 121 9.09 -13.13 3.31
C HIS A 121 8.32 -12.93 4.63
N SER A 122 7.68 -11.77 4.82
CA SER A 122 6.84 -11.52 6.00
C SER A 122 5.58 -12.38 6.00
N ILE A 123 5.02 -12.71 4.83
CA ILE A 123 3.87 -13.62 4.74
C ILE A 123 4.32 -15.06 5.03
N ASP A 124 5.32 -15.54 4.31
CA ASP A 124 5.94 -16.86 4.52
C ASP A 124 7.48 -16.79 4.34
N PRO A 125 8.25 -16.94 5.43
CA PRO A 125 9.71 -16.89 5.38
C PRO A 125 10.38 -17.95 4.50
N ASN A 126 9.69 -19.03 4.14
CA ASN A 126 10.25 -20.11 3.33
C ASN A 126 10.24 -19.83 1.83
N LEU A 127 9.50 -18.80 1.40
CA LEU A 127 9.33 -18.50 -0.02
C LEU A 127 10.48 -17.67 -0.62
N VAL A 128 11.18 -16.90 0.22
CA VAL A 128 12.27 -16.02 -0.20
C VAL A 128 13.39 -16.04 0.83
N ASP A 129 14.62 -16.30 0.38
CA ASP A 129 15.81 -15.98 1.16
C ASP A 129 16.22 -14.53 0.90
N MET A 130 16.08 -13.69 1.92
CA MET A 130 16.43 -12.27 1.83
C MET A 130 17.93 -12.06 1.62
N LYS A 131 18.81 -12.97 2.07
CA LYS A 131 20.28 -12.80 1.94
C LYS A 131 20.75 -12.89 0.49
N ASP A 132 20.02 -13.62 -0.35
CA ASP A 132 20.35 -13.80 -1.75
C ASP A 132 20.00 -12.58 -2.62
N LEU A 133 19.25 -11.61 -2.08
CA LEU A 133 18.78 -10.44 -2.83
C LEU A 133 19.92 -9.48 -3.18
N GLU A 134 20.95 -9.36 -2.35
CA GLU A 134 22.11 -8.46 -2.60
C GLU A 134 22.93 -8.86 -3.82
N ARG A 135 22.84 -10.13 -4.23
CA ARG A 135 23.59 -10.69 -5.36
C ARG A 135 22.85 -10.59 -6.69
N LYS A 136 21.61 -10.11 -6.66
CA LYS A 136 20.70 -10.04 -7.81
C LYS A 136 20.51 -8.59 -8.24
N SER A 137 20.24 -8.40 -9.53
CA SER A 137 19.81 -7.11 -10.04
C SER A 137 18.39 -6.74 -9.58
N ASN A 138 18.04 -5.46 -9.69
CA ASN A 138 16.69 -4.95 -9.41
C ASN A 138 15.63 -5.75 -10.17
N ARG A 139 15.80 -5.93 -11.50
CA ARG A 139 14.86 -6.68 -12.33
C ARG A 139 14.70 -8.14 -11.89
N GLU A 140 15.78 -8.80 -11.49
CA GLU A 140 15.71 -10.19 -10.99
C GLU A 140 14.94 -10.26 -9.67
N ASN A 141 15.21 -9.34 -8.74
CA ASN A 141 14.50 -9.27 -7.46
C ASN A 141 13.01 -8.99 -7.66
N LEU A 142 12.66 -8.02 -8.52
CA LEU A 142 11.28 -7.68 -8.88
C LEU A 142 10.57 -8.88 -9.53
N SER A 143 11.20 -9.48 -10.54
CA SER A 143 10.64 -10.65 -11.24
C SER A 143 10.39 -11.82 -10.29
N MET A 144 11.34 -12.09 -9.39
CA MET A 144 11.20 -13.14 -8.39
C MET A 144 10.05 -12.86 -7.43
N ALA A 145 9.96 -11.65 -6.88
CA ALA A 145 8.88 -11.28 -5.95
C ALA A 145 7.50 -11.45 -6.61
N PHE A 146 7.35 -10.95 -7.85
CA PHE A 146 6.07 -10.99 -8.55
C PHE A 146 5.67 -12.42 -8.92
N THR A 147 6.63 -13.24 -9.35
CA THR A 147 6.39 -14.66 -9.71
C THR A 147 6.01 -15.46 -8.48
N VAL A 148 6.75 -15.32 -7.38
CA VAL A 148 6.47 -16.04 -6.13
C VAL A 148 5.12 -15.61 -5.55
N ALA A 149 4.80 -14.31 -5.59
CA ALA A 149 3.51 -13.80 -5.13
C ALA A 149 2.35 -14.38 -5.94
N GLU A 150 2.47 -14.49 -7.25
CA GLU A 150 1.44 -15.08 -8.10
C GLU A 150 1.30 -16.59 -7.87
N GLU A 151 2.40 -17.34 -7.98
CA GLU A 151 2.38 -18.81 -7.95
C GLU A 151 2.12 -19.39 -6.56
N LYS A 152 2.58 -18.72 -5.50
CA LYS A 152 2.56 -19.27 -4.12
C LYS A 152 1.57 -18.57 -3.21
N LEU A 153 1.30 -17.30 -3.45
CA LEU A 153 0.40 -16.49 -2.63
C LEU A 153 -0.91 -16.12 -3.35
N GLY A 154 -1.05 -16.46 -4.64
CA GLY A 154 -2.24 -16.16 -5.43
C GLY A 154 -2.49 -14.67 -5.65
N ILE A 155 -1.45 -13.83 -5.56
CA ILE A 155 -1.53 -12.38 -5.82
C ILE A 155 -1.26 -12.14 -7.31
N PRO A 156 -2.26 -11.70 -8.11
CA PRO A 156 -2.09 -11.52 -9.55
C PRO A 156 -0.96 -10.55 -9.90
N LYS A 157 -0.10 -10.94 -10.84
CA LYS A 157 0.98 -10.06 -11.31
C LYS A 157 0.42 -8.94 -12.19
N ILE A 158 0.33 -7.72 -11.64
CA ILE A 158 -0.17 -6.53 -12.36
C ILE A 158 0.92 -5.50 -12.68
N LEU A 159 2.17 -5.74 -12.25
CA LEU A 159 3.32 -4.90 -12.54
C LEU A 159 4.36 -5.70 -13.32
N ASP A 160 5.00 -5.01 -14.26
CA ASP A 160 6.18 -5.52 -14.95
C ASP A 160 7.46 -4.97 -14.32
N PRO A 161 8.52 -5.80 -14.14
CA PRO A 161 9.77 -5.35 -13.52
C PRO A 161 10.40 -4.12 -14.19
N GLU A 162 10.29 -4.00 -15.50
CA GLU A 162 10.80 -2.86 -16.28
C GLU A 162 10.08 -1.54 -16.01
N ASP A 163 8.80 -1.58 -15.63
CA ASP A 163 8.02 -0.37 -15.29
C ASP A 163 8.33 0.12 -13.88
N VAL A 164 8.91 -0.76 -13.04
CA VAL A 164 9.31 -0.45 -11.66
C VAL A 164 10.81 -0.14 -11.56
N ASP A 165 11.67 -0.77 -12.37
CA ASP A 165 13.12 -0.49 -12.38
C ASP A 165 13.46 0.79 -13.18
N VAL A 166 12.85 1.90 -12.76
CA VAL A 166 13.05 3.25 -13.30
C VAL A 166 13.31 4.24 -12.16
N ASP A 167 13.87 5.41 -12.46
CA ASP A 167 14.23 6.40 -11.44
C ASP A 167 13.02 6.90 -10.62
N LYS A 168 11.85 6.94 -11.26
CA LYS A 168 10.59 7.39 -10.64
C LYS A 168 9.46 6.43 -11.00
N PRO A 169 9.33 5.32 -10.27
CA PRO A 169 8.24 4.37 -10.47
C PRO A 169 6.89 5.04 -10.22
N ASP A 170 5.84 4.60 -10.92
CA ASP A 170 4.50 5.15 -10.72
C ASP A 170 3.93 4.73 -9.36
N GLU A 171 3.64 5.75 -8.53
CA GLU A 171 3.19 5.56 -7.15
C GLU A 171 1.87 4.81 -7.05
N LYS A 172 0.95 5.09 -7.97
CA LYS A 172 -0.39 4.52 -7.97
C LYS A 172 -0.36 3.05 -8.33
N SER A 173 0.46 2.68 -9.30
CA SER A 173 0.70 1.30 -9.70
C SER A 173 1.27 0.47 -8.55
N ILE A 174 2.30 0.97 -7.85
CA ILE A 174 2.87 0.29 -6.68
C ILE A 174 1.84 0.18 -5.55
N MET A 175 1.15 1.28 -5.20
CA MET A 175 0.09 1.25 -4.19
C MET A 175 -1.00 0.21 -4.52
N THR A 176 -1.42 0.15 -5.79
CA THR A 176 -2.43 -0.82 -6.25
C THR A 176 -1.95 -2.25 -6.02
N TYR A 177 -0.70 -2.55 -6.33
CA TYR A 177 -0.17 -3.90 -6.16
C TYR A 177 0.01 -4.27 -4.68
N VAL A 178 0.57 -3.37 -3.86
CA VAL A 178 0.72 -3.58 -2.41
C VAL A 178 -0.65 -3.77 -1.74
N ALA A 179 -1.68 -3.04 -2.16
CA ALA A 179 -3.04 -3.22 -1.65
C ALA A 179 -3.59 -4.64 -1.86
N GLN A 180 -3.15 -5.36 -2.90
CA GLN A 180 -3.53 -6.76 -3.09
C GLN A 180 -2.95 -7.69 -2.03
N PHE A 181 -1.68 -7.47 -1.64
CA PHE A 181 -1.07 -8.21 -0.52
C PHE A 181 -1.81 -7.94 0.77
N TYR A 182 -2.14 -6.67 1.05
CA TYR A 182 -2.93 -6.30 2.23
C TYR A 182 -4.27 -7.01 2.24
N LYS A 183 -5.00 -6.97 1.12
CA LYS A 183 -6.32 -7.59 1.00
C LYS A 183 -6.30 -9.10 1.23
N ALA A 184 -5.29 -9.79 0.73
CA ALA A 184 -5.15 -11.23 0.87
C ALA A 184 -4.57 -11.66 2.23
N TYR A 185 -3.66 -10.85 2.80
CA TYR A 185 -2.92 -11.18 4.02
C TYR A 185 -2.92 -10.01 5.03
N PRO A 186 -4.10 -9.57 5.52
CA PRO A 186 -4.20 -8.39 6.38
C PRO A 186 -3.43 -8.56 7.70
N GLU A 187 -3.40 -9.78 8.23
CA GLU A 187 -2.70 -10.17 9.47
C GLU A 187 -1.20 -9.89 9.46
N THR A 188 -0.57 -9.82 8.28
CA THR A 188 0.88 -9.63 8.15
C THR A 188 1.35 -8.30 8.72
N GLY A 189 0.51 -7.25 8.63
CA GLY A 189 0.80 -5.93 9.17
C GLY A 189 0.08 -5.61 10.48
N LYS A 190 -0.55 -6.62 11.13
CA LYS A 190 -1.14 -6.42 12.47
C LYS A 190 -0.04 -6.13 13.48
N PRO A 191 -0.13 -5.06 14.29
CA PRO A 191 0.76 -4.87 15.43
C PRO A 191 0.66 -6.10 16.34
N LYS A 192 1.79 -6.68 16.74
CA LYS A 192 1.79 -7.71 17.78
C LYS A 192 1.15 -7.11 19.03
N ALA A 193 0.17 -7.80 19.62
CA ALA A 193 -0.31 -7.44 20.95
C ALA A 193 0.89 -7.50 21.89
N LEU A 194 1.34 -6.33 22.37
CA LEU A 194 2.42 -6.24 23.35
C LEU A 194 2.08 -7.17 24.51
N THR A 195 3.00 -8.06 24.85
CA THR A 195 2.93 -8.81 26.10
C THR A 195 2.90 -7.82 27.27
N ALA A 196 2.40 -8.23 28.45
CA ALA A 196 2.35 -7.33 29.60
C ALA A 196 3.70 -6.65 29.88
N ASN A 197 4.79 -7.41 29.77
CA ASN A 197 6.16 -6.91 29.93
C ASN A 197 6.56 -5.89 28.85
N GLU A 198 6.22 -6.13 27.58
CA GLU A 198 6.52 -5.19 26.49
C GLU A 198 5.66 -3.90 26.60
N ARG A 199 4.44 -3.98 27.18
CA ARG A 199 3.60 -2.80 27.47
C ARG A 199 4.20 -1.93 28.55
N GLU A 200 4.63 -2.54 29.66
CA GLU A 200 5.30 -1.83 30.74
C GLU A 200 6.59 -1.18 30.26
N GLN A 201 7.38 -1.90 29.46
CA GLN A 201 8.61 -1.37 28.93
C GLN A 201 8.37 -0.21 27.97
N LYS A 202 7.38 -0.31 27.07
CA LYS A 202 6.98 0.81 26.19
C LYS A 202 6.47 2.01 26.98
N GLN A 203 5.63 1.80 28.00
CA GLN A 203 5.15 2.88 28.87
C GLN A 203 6.30 3.58 29.60
N PHE A 204 7.31 2.82 30.03
CA PHE A 204 8.49 3.37 30.65
C PHE A 204 9.32 4.20 29.66
N THR A 205 9.54 3.72 28.43
CA THR A 205 10.27 4.48 27.41
C THR A 205 9.53 5.75 27.00
N ASP A 206 8.22 5.67 26.73
CA ASP A 206 7.39 6.82 26.36
C ASP A 206 7.37 7.88 27.49
N PHE A 207 7.42 7.44 28.75
CA PHE A 207 7.54 8.33 29.91
C PHE A 207 8.90 9.05 29.95
N LEU A 208 10.00 8.34 29.71
CA LEU A 208 11.34 8.94 29.68
C LEU A 208 11.49 9.96 28.55
N ASP A 209 10.99 9.66 27.35
CA ASP A 209 11.00 10.59 26.23
C ASP A 209 10.21 11.87 26.55
N THR A 210 9.07 11.73 27.24
CA THR A 210 8.27 12.88 27.69
C THR A 210 9.02 13.77 28.69
N LEU A 211 9.75 13.17 29.63
CA LEU A 211 10.59 13.91 30.58
C LEU A 211 11.73 14.64 29.87
N GLN A 212 12.38 13.97 28.92
CA GLN A 212 13.50 14.55 28.19
C GLN A 212 13.09 15.74 27.32
N ILE A 213 11.87 15.70 26.76
CA ILE A 213 11.28 16.84 26.04
C ILE A 213 10.96 17.99 27.01
N ALA A 214 10.44 17.69 28.20
CA ALA A 214 10.11 18.70 29.21
C ALA A 214 11.36 19.38 29.82
N GLU A 215 12.48 18.67 29.92
CA GLU A 215 13.77 19.22 30.38
C GLU A 215 14.51 20.04 29.31
N SER A 216 14.10 19.92 28.04
CA SER A 216 14.69 20.62 26.90
C SER A 216 13.96 21.93 26.56
N GLN A 217 12.99 22.36 27.36
CA GLN A 217 12.26 23.63 27.26
C GLN A 217 12.60 24.56 28.43
#